data_AF-A0A965EQR6-F1
#
_entry.id   AF-A0A965EQR6-F1
#
_cell.length_a   1.000
_cell.length_b   1.000
_cell.length_c   1.000
_cell.angle_alpha   90.00
_cell.angle_beta   90.00
_cell.angle_gamma   90.00
#
_symmetry.space_group_name_H-M   'P 1'
#
loop_
_entity.id
_entity.type
_entity.pdbx_description
1 polymer ?
#
loop_
_entity_poly.entity_id
_entity_poly.type
_entity_poly.pdbx_seq_one_letter_code
_entity_poly.pdbx_strand_id
1 'polypeptide(L)'
;MGLLFGLVRGGLRLLVTLAVACGTYLAVQLAVEFAADLQAPLADVAAAREQLVGLTTQLEEATRQRRELMRESLDLKQQLLKLETSRPPYFTDTFPYTQFGKRWQHEAKIAAFTAVNGRLAEVERQQQAASAQVDALRQQLRQTQQQIDESLATPLGRAAVVIQTHWQIGLLIGVGVLLLPGLMRFVWYFLLAPLATRAPPVRLLPVGDADQQVQFTCSAAVKRLSVTIPPQASLYARAACVKEYAVGASKRTEFMWNWSAPLISYAAGLWELTRVDGGPGGCDVSLWSGDDADRQLVLVDLQNHPGLVFRPRHLVGLIHQPGTLRLRRRWRLLSLHAWCTLQLRYILLEGTGQVVLWALGGVEAASPVAGDRCVTQSAVAGFDGRLQYSVRRNETFWPYLRGREPLFDDCFAGDASYLVAVAGGQGERHVGLDGWLDRMLGVVGKVLGF
;
A
#
# COMPACT_ATOMS: atom_id res chain seq x y z
N MET A 1 -8.88 -32.87 3.67
CA MET A 1 -9.10 -32.30 2.32
C MET A 1 -9.33 -30.78 2.28
N GLY A 2 -10.12 -30.17 3.17
CA GLY A 2 -10.40 -28.71 3.12
C GLY A 2 -9.21 -27.76 3.34
N LEU A 3 -8.18 -28.17 4.08
CA LEU A 3 -6.98 -27.35 4.33
C LEU A 3 -6.07 -27.23 3.09
N LEU A 4 -5.98 -28.28 2.28
CA LEU A 4 -5.18 -28.32 1.05
C LEU A 4 -5.81 -27.44 -0.04
N PHE A 5 -7.14 -27.50 -0.18
CA PHE A 5 -7.88 -26.65 -1.12
C PHE A 5 -7.81 -25.15 -0.74
N GLY A 6 -7.80 -24.84 0.56
CA GLY A 6 -7.61 -23.47 1.05
C GLY A 6 -6.21 -22.91 0.76
N LEU A 7 -5.18 -23.75 0.89
CA LEU A 7 -3.79 -23.38 0.57
C LEU A 7 -3.58 -23.17 -0.93
N VAL A 8 -4.12 -24.05 -1.78
CA VAL A 8 -4.02 -23.91 -3.25
C VAL A 8 -4.77 -22.66 -3.73
N ARG A 9 -5.97 -22.41 -3.20
CA ARG A 9 -6.76 -21.22 -3.58
C ARG A 9 -6.16 -19.93 -3.04
N GLY A 10 -5.50 -19.98 -1.88
CA GLY A 10 -4.71 -18.88 -1.34
C GLY A 10 -3.44 -18.60 -2.16
N GLY A 11 -2.71 -19.65 -2.53
CA GLY A 11 -1.50 -19.58 -3.35
C GLY A 11 -1.77 -19.07 -4.76
N LEU A 12 -2.86 -19.52 -5.40
CA LEU A 12 -3.27 -19.03 -6.71
C LEU A 12 -3.66 -17.54 -6.66
N ARG A 13 -4.35 -17.11 -5.59
CA ARG A 13 -4.68 -15.69 -5.39
C ARG A 13 -3.44 -14.84 -5.16
N LEU A 14 -2.49 -15.33 -4.37
CA LEU A 14 -1.19 -14.68 -4.15
C LEU A 14 -0.42 -14.55 -5.47
N LEU A 15 -0.37 -15.62 -6.28
CA LEU A 15 0.25 -15.62 -7.61
C LEU A 15 -0.41 -14.61 -8.55
N VAL A 16 -1.74 -14.55 -8.59
CA VAL A 16 -2.48 -13.60 -9.42
C VAL A 16 -2.25 -12.17 -8.95
N THR A 17 -2.30 -11.89 -7.64
CA THR A 17 -2.03 -10.54 -7.12
C THR A 17 -0.59 -10.11 -7.36
N LEU A 18 0.36 -11.04 -7.27
CA LEU A 18 1.76 -10.77 -7.55
C LEU A 18 2.01 -10.58 -9.05
N ALA A 19 1.33 -11.35 -9.91
CA ALA A 19 1.38 -11.17 -11.36
C ALA A 19 0.74 -9.84 -11.78
N VAL A 20 -0.36 -9.43 -11.17
CA VAL A 20 -1.02 -8.14 -11.45
C VAL A 20 -0.18 -6.97 -10.93
N ALA A 21 0.34 -7.03 -9.70
CA ALA A 21 1.20 -5.98 -9.15
C ALA A 21 2.54 -5.87 -9.91
N CYS A 22 3.13 -7.00 -10.29
CA CYS A 22 4.33 -7.04 -11.12
C CYS A 22 4.02 -6.53 -12.53
N GLY A 23 2.86 -6.91 -13.09
CA GLY A 23 2.40 -6.44 -14.41
C GLY A 23 2.09 -4.95 -14.44
N THR A 24 1.46 -4.39 -13.40
CA THR A 24 1.20 -2.94 -13.32
C THR A 24 2.47 -2.15 -13.04
N TYR A 25 3.37 -2.66 -12.18
CA TYR A 25 4.69 -2.06 -12.00
C TYR A 25 5.50 -2.08 -13.29
N LEU A 26 5.52 -3.21 -14.01
CA LEU A 26 6.16 -3.33 -15.32
C LEU A 26 5.51 -2.39 -16.33
N ALA A 27 4.19 -2.29 -16.40
CA ALA A 27 3.51 -1.37 -17.32
C ALA A 27 3.80 0.11 -17.00
N VAL A 28 3.89 0.47 -15.72
CA VAL A 28 4.26 1.82 -15.28
C VAL A 28 5.74 2.11 -15.57
N GLN A 29 6.64 1.15 -15.33
CA GLN A 29 8.06 1.27 -15.71
C GLN A 29 8.21 1.39 -17.23
N LEU A 30 7.51 0.56 -17.99
CA LEU A 30 7.51 0.61 -19.45
C LEU A 30 6.98 1.95 -19.96
N ALA A 31 6.00 2.55 -19.28
CA ALA A 31 5.48 3.89 -19.59
C ALA A 31 6.44 5.02 -19.18
N VAL A 32 7.15 4.86 -18.05
CA VAL A 32 8.16 5.82 -17.56
C VAL A 32 9.43 5.78 -18.40
N GLU A 33 9.87 4.60 -18.85
CA GLU A 33 11.00 4.43 -19.78
C GLU A 33 10.62 4.79 -21.22
N PHE A 34 9.36 4.64 -21.64
CA PHE A 34 8.88 5.25 -22.89
C PHE A 34 8.96 6.78 -22.85
N ALA A 35 8.94 7.39 -21.66
CA ALA A 35 9.08 8.83 -21.45
C ALA A 35 10.54 9.26 -21.20
N ALA A 36 11.40 8.35 -20.76
CA ALA A 36 12.82 8.57 -20.55
C ALA A 36 13.62 7.97 -21.71
N ASP A 37 13.74 8.76 -22.76
CA ASP A 37 14.69 8.55 -23.85
C ASP A 37 16.11 8.26 -23.28
N LEU A 38 16.80 7.31 -23.90
CA LEU A 38 18.21 6.91 -23.68
C LEU A 38 18.56 6.16 -22.37
N GLN A 39 18.71 4.83 -22.46
CA GLN A 39 20.02 4.15 -22.38
C GLN A 39 19.91 2.65 -22.69
N ALA A 40 20.79 2.21 -23.58
CA ALA A 40 20.75 1.02 -24.42
C ALA A 40 20.94 -0.35 -23.72
N PRO A 41 20.56 -1.46 -24.38
CA PRO A 41 20.56 -2.83 -23.84
C PRO A 41 21.96 -3.44 -23.62
N LEU A 42 22.27 -3.76 -22.37
CA LEU A 42 23.62 -3.88 -21.82
C LEU A 42 24.43 -5.15 -22.10
N ALA A 43 23.96 -6.14 -22.86
CA ALA A 43 24.76 -7.35 -23.13
C ALA A 43 25.33 -7.35 -24.55
N ASP A 44 24.47 -7.33 -25.57
CA ASP A 44 24.90 -7.29 -26.97
C ASP A 44 25.45 -5.91 -27.35
N VAL A 45 24.93 -4.83 -26.76
CA VAL A 45 25.49 -3.48 -26.96
C VAL A 45 26.75 -3.28 -26.14
N ALA A 46 26.94 -3.94 -24.99
CA ALA A 46 28.22 -3.84 -24.28
C ALA A 46 29.34 -4.53 -25.07
N ALA A 47 29.08 -5.74 -25.59
CA ALA A 47 30.02 -6.44 -26.47
C ALA A 47 30.28 -5.63 -27.76
N ALA A 48 29.23 -5.09 -28.38
CA ALA A 48 29.39 -4.24 -29.56
C ALA A 48 30.09 -2.90 -29.25
N ARG A 49 29.91 -2.34 -28.05
CA ARG A 49 30.57 -1.11 -27.60
C ARG A 49 32.05 -1.34 -27.30
N GLU A 50 32.39 -2.48 -26.71
CA GLU A 50 33.79 -2.89 -26.51
C GLU A 50 34.49 -3.10 -27.85
N GLN A 51 33.81 -3.72 -28.82
CA GLN A 51 34.29 -3.83 -30.20
C GLN A 51 34.45 -2.44 -30.88
N LEU A 52 33.51 -1.52 -30.67
CA LEU A 52 33.61 -0.14 -31.19
C LEU A 52 34.80 0.62 -30.57
N VAL A 53 35.05 0.46 -29.27
CA VAL A 53 36.21 1.06 -28.60
C VAL A 53 37.52 0.47 -29.14
N GLY A 54 37.58 -0.84 -29.37
CA GLY A 54 38.72 -1.49 -30.02
C GLY A 54 38.97 -0.96 -31.44
N LEU A 55 37.92 -0.89 -32.26
CA LEU A 55 38.02 -0.42 -33.65
C LEU A 55 38.38 1.07 -33.75
N THR A 56 37.87 1.91 -32.86
CA THR A 56 38.24 3.34 -32.81
C THR A 56 39.69 3.54 -32.42
N THR A 57 40.20 2.78 -31.45
CA THR A 57 41.60 2.82 -31.05
C THR A 57 42.52 2.40 -32.20
N GLN A 58 42.18 1.31 -32.90
CA GLN A 58 42.92 0.86 -34.10
C GLN A 58 42.87 1.89 -35.24
N LEU A 59 41.73 2.57 -35.43
CA LEU A 59 41.60 3.63 -36.42
C LEU A 59 42.49 4.83 -36.09
N GLU A 60 42.59 5.21 -34.82
CA GLU A 60 43.47 6.28 -34.36
C GLU A 60 44.94 5.95 -34.60
N GLU A 61 45.37 4.74 -34.27
CA GLU A 61 46.75 4.26 -34.50
C GLU A 61 47.09 4.24 -36.00
N ALA A 62 46.22 3.65 -36.83
CA ALA A 62 46.40 3.64 -38.28
C ALA A 62 46.44 5.06 -38.88
N THR A 63 45.64 5.98 -38.33
CA THR A 63 45.66 7.40 -38.74
C THR A 63 46.95 8.09 -38.33
N ARG A 64 47.51 7.79 -37.15
CA ARG A 64 48.82 8.32 -36.70
C ARG A 64 49.93 7.81 -37.60
N GLN A 65 49.98 6.50 -37.88
CA GLN A 65 50.98 5.90 -38.76
C GLN A 65 50.94 6.51 -40.17
N ARG A 66 49.73 6.74 -40.71
CA ARG A 66 49.57 7.45 -41.99
C ARG A 66 50.13 8.87 -41.97
N ARG A 67 49.96 9.61 -40.87
CA ARG A 67 50.52 10.98 -40.73
C ARG A 67 52.04 10.96 -40.67
N GLU A 68 52.64 9.96 -40.03
CA GLU A 68 54.09 9.79 -39.96
C GLU A 68 54.69 9.48 -41.33
N LEU A 69 54.11 8.52 -42.06
CA LEU A 69 54.52 8.21 -43.44
C LEU A 69 54.36 9.42 -44.37
N MET A 70 53.28 10.21 -44.19
CA MET A 70 53.10 11.45 -44.95
C MET A 70 54.23 12.45 -44.66
N ARG A 71 54.66 12.60 -43.40
CA ARG A 71 55.79 13.47 -43.03
C ARG A 71 57.09 12.96 -43.62
N GLU A 72 57.38 11.65 -43.53
CA GLU A 72 58.58 11.05 -44.13
C GLU A 72 58.61 11.26 -45.65
N SER A 73 57.46 11.10 -46.33
CA SER A 73 57.37 11.35 -47.78
C SER A 73 57.67 12.82 -48.14
N LEU A 74 57.25 13.78 -47.31
CA LEU A 74 57.51 15.21 -47.52
C LEU A 74 58.99 15.54 -47.29
N ASP A 75 59.61 14.96 -46.26
CA ASP A 75 61.03 15.13 -45.98
C ASP A 75 61.90 14.53 -47.10
N LEU A 76 61.55 13.34 -47.59
CA LEU A 76 62.23 12.71 -48.72
C LEU A 76 62.09 13.54 -50.00
N LYS A 77 60.90 14.11 -50.28
CA LYS A 77 60.69 15.03 -51.40
C LYS A 77 61.53 16.30 -51.27
N GLN A 78 61.64 16.86 -50.07
CA GLN A 78 62.52 18.01 -49.81
C GLN A 78 64.00 17.66 -50.01
N GLN A 79 64.45 16.49 -49.57
CA GLN A 79 65.82 16.01 -49.80
C GLN A 79 66.10 15.84 -51.30
N LEU A 80 65.14 15.30 -52.05
CA LEU A 80 65.22 15.14 -53.50
C LEU A 80 65.31 16.51 -54.19
N LEU A 81 64.47 17.48 -53.81
CA LEU A 81 64.54 18.86 -54.29
C LEU A 81 65.88 19.54 -53.99
N LYS A 82 66.46 19.31 -52.80
CA LYS A 82 67.80 19.81 -52.44
C LYS A 82 68.89 19.18 -53.30
N LEU A 83 68.80 17.88 -53.58
CA LEU A 83 69.72 17.18 -54.47
C LEU A 83 69.59 17.69 -55.91
N GLU A 84 68.37 17.96 -56.37
CA GLU A 84 68.06 18.47 -57.71
C GLU A 84 68.54 19.92 -57.91
N THR A 85 68.34 20.80 -56.93
CA THR A 85 68.85 22.19 -56.95
C THR A 85 70.38 22.26 -56.81
N SER A 86 71.01 21.28 -56.16
CA SER A 86 72.48 21.17 -56.07
C SER A 86 73.17 20.64 -57.34
N ARG A 87 72.39 20.43 -58.41
CA ARG A 87 72.86 19.92 -59.70
C ARG A 87 73.47 21.07 -60.53
N PRO A 88 74.78 21.06 -60.83
CA PRO A 88 75.39 22.12 -61.62
C PRO A 88 74.85 22.15 -63.07
N PRO A 89 74.83 23.31 -63.75
CA PRO A 89 74.22 23.48 -65.08
C PRO A 89 74.83 22.63 -66.21
N TYR A 90 76.00 22.03 -66.01
CA TYR A 90 76.76 21.30 -67.04
C TYR A 90 76.41 19.79 -67.07
N PHE A 91 75.23 19.40 -66.59
CA PHE A 91 74.79 18.01 -66.41
C PHE A 91 74.30 17.32 -67.70
N THR A 92 74.49 17.92 -68.88
CA THR A 92 74.13 17.32 -70.16
C THR A 92 75.34 16.63 -70.81
N ASP A 93 75.12 15.35 -71.14
CA ASP A 93 76.06 14.37 -71.70
C ASP A 93 77.04 14.94 -72.74
N THR A 94 78.29 15.18 -72.33
CA THR A 94 79.55 14.89 -73.05
C THR A 94 80.70 15.68 -72.40
N PHE A 95 81.53 15.02 -71.58
CA PHE A 95 82.77 15.63 -71.10
C PHE A 95 83.98 14.67 -71.25
N PRO A 96 85.09 15.10 -71.88
CA PRO A 96 86.26 14.27 -72.12
C PRO A 96 87.20 14.19 -70.91
N TYR A 97 87.36 12.96 -70.39
CA TYR A 97 88.52 12.30 -69.76
C TYR A 97 89.53 13.00 -68.82
N THR A 98 89.38 14.24 -68.38
CA THR A 98 90.32 14.83 -67.40
C THR A 98 89.63 15.31 -66.13
N GLN A 99 89.44 14.41 -65.16
CA GLN A 99 89.51 14.64 -63.69
C GLN A 99 88.92 13.43 -62.92
N PHE A 100 89.77 12.46 -62.54
CA PHE A 100 89.38 11.28 -61.74
C PHE A 100 88.68 11.62 -60.42
N GLY A 101 89.00 12.78 -59.81
CA GLY A 101 88.38 13.22 -58.55
C GLY A 101 86.90 13.59 -58.63
N LYS A 102 86.38 13.93 -59.82
CA LYS A 102 84.97 14.33 -60.00
C LYS A 102 84.04 13.15 -60.28
N ARG A 103 84.57 12.02 -60.74
CA ARG A 103 83.79 10.80 -61.03
C ARG A 103 83.25 10.14 -59.75
N TRP A 104 84.05 10.11 -58.69
CA TRP A 104 83.60 9.62 -57.37
C TRP A 104 82.44 10.44 -56.81
N GLN A 105 82.51 11.77 -56.92
CA GLN A 105 81.42 12.65 -56.49
C GLN A 105 80.16 12.47 -57.34
N HIS A 106 80.32 12.12 -58.62
CA HIS A 106 79.22 11.87 -59.56
C HIS A 106 78.52 10.54 -59.28
N GLU A 107 79.26 9.44 -59.16
CA GLU A 107 78.72 8.11 -58.84
C GLU A 107 78.05 8.10 -57.45
N ALA A 108 78.64 8.80 -56.46
CA ALA A 108 78.04 8.95 -55.13
C ALA A 108 76.71 9.73 -55.15
N LYS A 109 76.58 10.78 -55.97
CA LYS A 109 75.32 11.55 -56.09
C LYS A 109 74.24 10.80 -56.84
N ILE A 110 74.58 10.04 -57.88
CA ILE A 110 73.62 9.16 -58.58
C ILE A 110 73.14 8.06 -57.64
N ALA A 111 74.04 7.42 -56.88
CA ALA A 111 73.68 6.43 -55.88
C ALA A 111 72.78 7.01 -54.77
N ALA A 112 73.04 8.25 -54.34
CA ALA A 112 72.17 8.94 -53.38
C ALA A 112 70.77 9.22 -53.95
N PHE A 113 70.68 9.66 -55.21
CA PHE A 113 69.40 9.94 -55.87
C PHE A 113 68.57 8.66 -56.09
N THR A 114 69.19 7.58 -56.54
CA THR A 114 68.51 6.28 -56.70
C THR A 114 68.07 5.69 -55.36
N ALA A 115 68.87 5.86 -54.31
CA ALA A 115 68.50 5.45 -52.95
C ALA A 115 67.30 6.24 -52.39
N VAL A 116 67.27 7.57 -52.56
CA VAL A 116 66.14 8.40 -52.12
C VAL A 116 64.87 8.08 -52.93
N ASN A 117 64.97 7.88 -54.25
CA ASN A 117 63.82 7.48 -55.07
C ASN A 117 63.29 6.09 -54.72
N GLY A 118 64.18 5.12 -54.47
CA GLY A 118 63.79 3.79 -54.03
C GLY A 118 63.04 3.83 -52.70
N ARG A 119 63.51 4.67 -51.76
CA ARG A 119 62.85 4.87 -50.47
C ARG A 119 61.52 5.62 -50.58
N LEU A 120 61.43 6.61 -51.47
CA LEU A 120 60.17 7.32 -51.72
C LEU A 120 59.10 6.39 -52.29
N ALA A 121 59.45 5.53 -53.26
CA ALA A 121 58.53 4.55 -53.82
C ALA A 121 58.04 3.53 -52.78
N GLU A 122 58.91 3.15 -51.84
CA GLU A 122 58.55 2.27 -50.73
C GLU A 122 57.58 2.95 -49.76
N VAL A 123 57.86 4.20 -49.36
CA VAL A 123 56.98 5.00 -48.50
C VAL A 123 55.61 5.24 -49.15
N GLU A 124 55.56 5.47 -50.47
CA GLU A 124 54.29 5.63 -51.21
C GLU A 124 53.46 4.34 -51.22
N ARG A 125 54.08 3.16 -51.37
CA ARG A 125 53.38 1.86 -51.24
C ARG A 125 52.85 1.65 -49.82
N GLN A 126 53.65 1.98 -48.80
CA GLN A 126 53.23 1.89 -47.40
C GLN A 126 52.08 2.86 -47.10
N GLN A 127 52.10 4.06 -47.70
CA GLN A 127 51.02 5.04 -47.56
C GLN A 127 49.71 4.55 -48.19
N GLN A 128 49.77 3.92 -49.37
CA GLN A 128 48.60 3.33 -50.01
C GLN A 128 48.02 2.18 -49.18
N ALA A 129 48.87 1.28 -48.67
CA ALA A 129 48.44 0.19 -47.79
C ALA A 129 47.79 0.71 -46.49
N ALA A 130 48.39 1.72 -45.85
CA ALA A 130 47.82 2.36 -44.66
C ALA A 130 46.48 3.05 -44.95
N SER A 131 46.31 3.64 -46.14
CA SER A 131 45.02 4.25 -46.53
C SER A 131 43.92 3.22 -46.71
N ALA A 132 44.20 2.09 -47.35
CA ALA A 132 43.25 1.00 -47.52
C ALA A 132 42.81 0.39 -46.18
N GLN A 133 43.74 0.27 -45.22
CA GLN A 133 43.44 -0.22 -43.87
C GLN A 133 42.49 0.71 -43.10
N VAL A 134 42.71 2.03 -43.19
CA VAL A 134 41.82 3.04 -42.57
C VAL A 134 40.41 2.96 -43.16
N ASP A 135 40.28 2.78 -44.47
CA ASP A 135 38.97 2.72 -45.13
C ASP A 135 38.23 1.41 -44.81
N ALA A 136 38.94 0.28 -44.70
CA ALA A 136 38.37 -0.99 -44.25
C ALA A 136 37.82 -0.92 -42.81
N LEU A 137 38.59 -0.34 -41.88
CA LEU A 137 38.16 -0.14 -40.49
C LEU A 137 36.91 0.75 -40.41
N ARG A 138 36.84 1.80 -41.22
CA ARG A 138 35.66 2.68 -41.30
C ARG A 138 34.41 1.95 -41.78
N GLN A 139 34.55 1.04 -42.74
CA GLN A 139 33.42 0.25 -43.24
C GLN A 139 32.88 -0.71 -42.17
N GLN A 140 33.77 -1.41 -41.44
CA GLN A 140 33.35 -2.28 -40.33
C GLN A 140 32.59 -1.50 -39.25
N LEU A 141 33.09 -0.31 -38.89
CA LEU A 141 32.47 0.53 -37.86
C LEU A 141 31.03 0.93 -38.23
N ARG A 142 30.79 1.25 -39.52
CA ARG A 142 29.43 1.55 -40.02
C ARG A 142 28.50 0.33 -39.99
N GLN A 143 29.01 -0.85 -40.34
CA GLN A 143 28.21 -2.08 -40.33
C GLN A 143 27.76 -2.45 -38.91
N THR A 144 28.67 -2.36 -37.93
CA THR A 144 28.33 -2.62 -36.53
C THR A 144 27.31 -1.61 -35.99
N GLN A 145 27.42 -0.33 -36.38
CA GLN A 145 26.42 0.68 -36.03
C GLN A 145 25.04 0.36 -36.60
N GLN A 146 24.96 -0.03 -37.88
CA GLN A 146 23.68 -0.37 -38.52
C GLN A 146 22.99 -1.59 -37.88
N GLN A 147 23.74 -2.60 -37.46
CA GLN A 147 23.19 -3.77 -36.76
C GLN A 147 22.57 -3.42 -35.40
N ILE A 148 23.18 -2.46 -34.69
CA ILE A 148 22.64 -1.95 -33.42
C ILE A 148 21.34 -1.19 -33.68
N ASP A 149 21.31 -0.33 -34.70
CA ASP A 149 20.12 0.46 -35.03
C ASP A 149 18.94 -0.41 -35.48
N GLU A 150 19.19 -1.46 -36.26
CA GLU A 150 18.15 -2.42 -36.70
C GLU A 150 17.58 -3.25 -35.55
N SER A 151 18.43 -3.69 -34.61
CA SER A 151 17.98 -4.47 -33.44
C SER A 151 17.13 -3.65 -32.46
N LEU A 152 17.36 -2.33 -32.38
CA LEU A 152 16.59 -1.40 -31.55
C LEU A 152 15.24 -0.98 -32.17
N ALA A 153 15.06 -1.15 -33.48
CA ALA A 153 13.85 -0.74 -34.18
C ALA A 153 12.60 -1.56 -33.76
N THR A 154 12.77 -2.83 -33.37
CA THR A 154 11.63 -3.70 -33.01
C THR A 154 11.11 -3.45 -31.58
N PRO A 155 9.79 -3.28 -31.37
CA PRO A 155 9.20 -3.04 -30.05
C PRO A 155 9.37 -4.20 -29.07
N LEU A 156 9.52 -5.44 -29.59
CA LEU A 156 9.77 -6.64 -28.79
C LEU A 156 11.19 -6.68 -28.20
N GLY A 157 12.20 -6.21 -28.95
CA GLY A 157 13.57 -6.09 -28.45
C GLY A 157 13.66 -5.05 -27.32
N ARG A 158 12.91 -3.96 -27.45
CA ARG A 158 12.79 -2.93 -26.40
C ARG A 158 12.14 -3.48 -25.12
N ALA A 159 11.06 -4.25 -25.23
CA ALA A 159 10.38 -4.82 -24.06
C ALA A 159 11.21 -5.87 -23.30
N ALA A 160 11.99 -6.71 -23.99
CA ALA A 160 12.80 -7.76 -23.37
C ALA A 160 13.88 -7.20 -22.42
N VAL A 161 14.45 -6.05 -22.80
CA VAL A 161 15.56 -5.39 -22.09
C VAL A 161 15.08 -4.76 -20.78
N VAL A 162 13.91 -4.12 -20.81
CA VAL A 162 13.26 -3.54 -19.62
C VAL A 162 12.97 -4.62 -18.59
N ILE A 163 12.40 -5.73 -19.05
CA ILE A 163 12.08 -6.87 -18.18
C ILE A 163 13.36 -7.43 -17.55
N GLN A 164 14.43 -7.64 -18.34
CA GLN A 164 15.68 -8.21 -17.81
C GLN A 164 16.45 -7.27 -16.88
N THR A 165 16.30 -5.95 -17.02
CA THR A 165 17.01 -4.97 -16.17
C THR A 165 16.27 -4.76 -14.85
N HIS A 166 14.94 -4.71 -14.89
CA HIS A 166 14.12 -4.33 -13.73
C HIS A 166 13.36 -5.47 -13.05
N TRP A 167 13.48 -6.73 -13.52
CA TRP A 167 12.77 -7.84 -12.88
C TRP A 167 13.12 -8.02 -11.40
N GLN A 168 14.36 -7.74 -10.99
CA GLN A 168 14.78 -7.87 -9.58
C GLN A 168 14.07 -6.85 -8.69
N ILE A 169 14.00 -5.59 -9.13
CA ILE A 169 13.33 -4.51 -8.40
C ILE A 169 11.82 -4.72 -8.42
N GLY A 170 11.24 -5.10 -9.57
CA GLY A 170 9.82 -5.42 -9.69
C GLY A 170 9.42 -6.62 -8.82
N LEU A 171 10.27 -7.64 -8.75
CA LEU A 171 10.08 -8.78 -7.85
C LEU A 171 10.18 -8.36 -6.39
N LEU A 172 11.19 -7.55 -6.02
CA LEU A 172 11.33 -7.03 -4.65
C LEU A 172 10.12 -6.18 -4.23
N ILE A 173 9.62 -5.30 -5.09
CA ILE A 173 8.42 -4.50 -4.83
C ILE A 173 7.19 -5.39 -4.76
N GLY A 174 7.03 -6.35 -5.68
CA GLY A 174 5.92 -7.31 -5.67
C GLY A 174 5.89 -8.14 -4.39
N VAL A 175 7.04 -8.65 -3.96
CA VAL A 175 7.22 -9.34 -2.67
C VAL A 175 6.94 -8.38 -1.51
N GLY A 176 7.42 -7.15 -1.58
CA GLY A 176 7.16 -6.10 -0.60
C GLY A 176 5.67 -5.85 -0.41
N VAL A 177 4.91 -5.60 -1.48
CA VAL A 177 3.45 -5.40 -1.47
C VAL A 177 2.72 -6.61 -0.90
N LEU A 178 3.20 -7.82 -1.20
CA LEU A 178 2.63 -9.07 -0.68
C LEU A 178 2.85 -9.24 0.83
N LEU A 179 4.06 -8.93 1.29
CA LEU A 179 4.48 -9.11 2.68
C LEU A 179 4.04 -7.97 3.58
N LEU A 180 3.90 -6.75 3.06
CA LEU A 180 3.56 -5.53 3.81
C LEU A 180 2.33 -5.69 4.72
N PRO A 181 1.16 -6.23 4.28
CA PRO A 181 0.02 -6.41 5.18
C PRO A 181 0.29 -7.42 6.31
N GLY A 182 1.08 -8.47 6.03
CA GLY A 182 1.48 -9.44 7.05
C GLY A 182 2.47 -8.85 8.05
N LEU A 183 3.46 -8.11 7.55
CA LEU A 183 4.47 -7.43 8.35
C LEU A 183 3.84 -6.34 9.23
N MET A 184 2.89 -5.56 8.70
CA MET A 184 2.14 -4.58 9.48
C MET A 184 1.35 -5.27 10.60
N ARG A 185 0.64 -6.37 10.32
CA ARG A 185 -0.04 -7.15 11.38
C ARG A 185 0.93 -7.67 12.43
N PHE A 186 2.12 -8.10 12.01
CA PHE A 186 3.19 -8.54 12.91
C PHE A 186 3.65 -7.40 13.83
N VAL A 187 3.97 -6.23 13.26
CA VAL A 187 4.36 -5.03 14.03
C VAL A 187 3.25 -4.60 15.00
N TRP A 188 1.99 -4.60 14.57
CA TRP A 188 0.87 -4.24 15.45
C TRP A 188 0.69 -5.24 16.60
N TYR A 189 0.89 -6.53 16.35
CA TYR A 189 0.76 -7.57 17.38
C TYR A 189 1.91 -7.62 18.38
N PHE A 190 3.15 -7.47 17.91
CA PHE A 190 4.35 -7.61 18.75
C PHE A 190 4.89 -6.30 19.30
N LEU A 191 4.63 -5.16 18.66
CA LEU A 191 5.05 -3.85 19.14
C LEU A 191 3.89 -3.10 19.78
N LEU A 192 2.82 -2.81 19.03
CA LEU A 192 1.77 -1.90 19.51
C LEU A 192 0.91 -2.51 20.63
N ALA A 193 0.54 -3.78 20.48
CA ALA A 193 -0.34 -4.44 21.44
C ALA A 193 0.25 -4.57 22.87
N PRO A 194 1.54 -4.92 23.08
CA PRO A 194 2.12 -4.91 24.42
C PRO A 194 2.35 -3.50 24.99
N LEU A 195 2.43 -2.47 24.15
CA LEU A 195 2.38 -1.09 24.64
C LEU A 195 0.98 -0.75 25.16
N ALA A 196 -0.07 -1.18 24.46
CA ALA A 196 -1.46 -0.97 24.86
C ALA A 196 -1.80 -1.65 26.20
N THR A 197 -1.35 -2.89 26.42
CA THR A 197 -1.63 -3.61 27.68
C THR A 197 -1.03 -2.95 28.92
N ARG A 198 0.04 -2.16 28.76
CA ARG A 198 0.71 -1.46 29.86
C ARG A 198 0.11 -0.09 30.15
N ALA A 199 -0.74 0.44 29.27
CA ALA A 199 -1.35 1.74 29.45
C ALA A 199 -2.40 1.71 30.58
N PRO A 200 -2.54 2.78 31.38
CA PRO A 200 -3.47 2.82 32.49
C PRO A 200 -4.92 2.62 32.02
N PRO A 201 -5.76 1.91 32.79
CA PRO A 201 -7.15 1.68 32.42
C PRO A 201 -7.95 2.99 32.36
N VAL A 202 -8.85 3.08 31.39
CA VAL A 202 -9.74 4.21 31.19
C VAL A 202 -10.97 4.03 32.06
N ARG A 203 -11.25 5.00 32.92
CA ARG A 203 -12.54 5.10 33.61
C ARG A 203 -13.36 6.22 32.98
N LEU A 204 -14.59 5.95 32.55
CA LEU A 204 -15.42 6.97 31.88
C LEU A 204 -16.15 7.84 32.90
N LEU A 205 -16.60 7.29 34.03
CA LEU A 205 -17.28 7.98 35.11
C LEU A 205 -16.50 7.80 36.43
N PRO A 206 -16.37 8.84 37.27
CA PRO A 206 -15.84 8.67 38.62
C PRO A 206 -16.79 7.78 39.43
N VAL A 207 -16.24 6.94 40.31
CA VAL A 207 -17.05 6.16 41.26
C VAL A 207 -17.34 7.08 42.44
N GLY A 208 -18.59 7.49 42.60
CA GLY A 208 -19.06 8.19 43.80
C GLY A 208 -19.63 7.19 44.81
N ASP A 209 -19.48 7.47 46.11
CA ASP A 209 -19.89 6.55 47.19
C ASP A 209 -21.39 6.23 47.19
N ALA A 210 -22.25 7.17 46.77
CA ALA A 210 -23.71 6.97 46.68
C ALA A 210 -24.14 6.22 45.40
N ASP A 211 -23.25 6.06 44.44
CA ASP A 211 -23.58 5.59 43.10
C ASP A 211 -23.42 4.06 42.99
N GLN A 212 -22.57 3.44 43.82
CA GLN A 212 -22.16 2.03 43.73
C GLN A 212 -23.32 1.01 43.76
N GLN A 213 -24.51 1.37 44.25
CA GLN A 213 -25.66 0.46 44.33
C GLN A 213 -26.59 0.52 43.11
N VAL A 214 -26.43 1.49 42.21
CA VAL A 214 -27.29 1.61 41.04
C VAL A 214 -26.83 0.61 39.98
N GLN A 215 -27.53 -0.50 39.83
CA GLN A 215 -27.31 -1.49 38.77
C GLN A 215 -28.48 -1.46 37.77
N PHE A 216 -28.19 -1.79 36.52
CA PHE A 216 -29.22 -2.00 35.51
C PHE A 216 -29.71 -3.45 35.55
N THR A 217 -30.98 -3.67 35.22
CA THR A 217 -31.58 -5.00 35.15
C THR A 217 -31.79 -5.41 33.69
N CYS A 218 -31.45 -6.65 33.34
CA CYS A 218 -31.67 -7.19 32.00
C CYS A 218 -32.79 -8.22 32.02
N SER A 219 -33.71 -8.12 31.06
CA SER A 219 -34.70 -9.17 30.82
C SER A 219 -34.05 -10.40 30.17
N ALA A 220 -34.77 -11.52 30.18
CA ALA A 220 -34.40 -12.67 29.36
C ALA A 220 -34.40 -12.29 27.87
N ALA A 221 -33.54 -12.94 27.10
CA ALA A 221 -33.47 -12.75 25.66
C ALA A 221 -34.65 -13.45 24.94
N VAL A 222 -35.39 -12.69 24.14
CA VAL A 222 -36.63 -13.15 23.49
C VAL A 222 -36.64 -12.78 22.01
N LYS A 223 -37.23 -13.62 21.16
CA LYS A 223 -37.37 -13.31 19.72
C LYS A 223 -38.43 -12.24 19.44
N ARG A 224 -39.49 -12.24 20.24
CA ARG A 224 -40.57 -11.25 20.21
C ARG A 224 -40.64 -10.61 21.59
N LEU A 225 -40.44 -9.31 21.64
CA LEU A 225 -40.49 -8.53 22.87
C LEU A 225 -41.76 -7.69 22.86
N SER A 226 -42.72 -8.02 23.72
CA SER A 226 -43.88 -7.18 23.98
C SER A 226 -43.56 -6.23 25.12
N VAL A 227 -43.58 -4.94 24.85
CA VAL A 227 -43.30 -3.90 25.84
C VAL A 227 -44.51 -3.01 26.02
N THR A 228 -44.91 -2.83 27.28
CA THR A 228 -45.93 -1.88 27.69
C THR A 228 -45.29 -0.51 27.83
N ILE A 229 -45.70 0.44 26.98
CA ILE A 229 -45.27 1.84 27.05
C ILE A 229 -46.12 2.52 28.13
N PRO A 230 -45.50 3.03 29.21
CA PRO A 230 -46.23 3.72 30.26
C PRO A 230 -46.86 5.03 29.74
N PRO A 231 -47.90 5.54 30.42
CA PRO A 231 -48.53 6.80 30.04
C PRO A 231 -47.49 7.92 30.03
N GLN A 232 -47.55 8.79 29.01
CA GLN A 232 -46.62 9.91 28.77
C GLN A 232 -45.17 9.51 28.41
N ALA A 233 -44.88 8.22 28.24
CA ALA A 233 -43.62 7.77 27.64
C ALA A 233 -43.75 7.59 26.13
N SER A 234 -42.60 7.71 25.46
CA SER A 234 -42.47 7.47 24.03
C SER A 234 -41.46 6.35 23.81
N LEU A 235 -41.82 5.41 22.93
CA LEU A 235 -40.89 4.41 22.39
C LEU A 235 -40.30 4.94 21.09
N TYR A 236 -38.98 4.99 21.03
CA TYR A 236 -38.20 5.24 19.83
C TYR A 236 -37.57 3.92 19.39
N ALA A 237 -38.05 3.30 18.32
CA ALA A 237 -37.49 2.04 17.83
C ALA A 237 -37.23 2.08 16.32
N ARG A 238 -36.26 1.32 15.85
CA ARG A 238 -35.97 1.19 14.42
C ARG A 238 -37.21 0.71 13.66
N ALA A 239 -37.55 1.37 12.56
CA ALA A 239 -38.77 1.10 11.80
C ALA A 239 -38.92 -0.37 11.38
N ALA A 240 -37.81 -1.06 11.08
CA ALA A 240 -37.80 -2.46 10.72
C ALA A 240 -38.26 -3.42 11.85
N CYS A 241 -38.11 -3.02 13.10
CA CYS A 241 -38.36 -3.86 14.28
C CYS A 241 -39.76 -3.66 14.88
N VAL A 242 -40.43 -2.55 14.58
CA VAL A 242 -41.80 -2.26 15.04
C VAL A 242 -42.80 -2.89 14.08
N LYS A 243 -43.55 -3.89 14.53
CA LYS A 243 -44.44 -4.66 13.65
C LYS A 243 -45.89 -4.69 14.12
N GLU A 244 -46.14 -4.63 15.42
CA GLU A 244 -47.49 -4.59 15.99
C GLU A 244 -47.56 -3.52 17.08
N TYR A 245 -48.66 -2.77 17.08
CA TYR A 245 -48.95 -1.67 18.00
C TYR A 245 -50.47 -1.61 18.26
N ALA A 246 -50.88 -1.13 19.42
CA ALA A 246 -52.32 -0.99 19.72
C ALA A 246 -53.00 0.05 18.82
N VAL A 247 -54.28 -0.17 18.51
CA VAL A 247 -55.10 0.64 17.58
C VAL A 247 -55.19 2.13 17.96
N GLY A 248 -54.96 2.48 19.23
CA GLY A 248 -54.97 3.85 19.75
C GLY A 248 -53.61 4.56 19.80
N ALA A 249 -52.51 3.92 19.38
CA ALA A 249 -51.18 4.54 19.44
C ALA A 249 -50.93 5.52 18.31
N SER A 250 -50.35 6.69 18.65
CA SER A 250 -49.86 7.62 17.65
C SER A 250 -48.51 7.15 17.13
N LYS A 251 -48.43 6.86 15.83
CA LYS A 251 -47.20 6.49 15.13
C LYS A 251 -46.68 7.70 14.36
N ARG A 252 -45.43 8.08 14.61
CA ARG A 252 -44.74 9.13 13.84
C ARG A 252 -43.38 8.62 13.39
N THR A 253 -43.03 8.92 12.15
CA THR A 253 -41.67 8.67 11.67
C THR A 253 -40.79 9.84 12.11
N GLU A 254 -39.78 9.55 12.91
CA GLU A 254 -38.74 10.51 13.26
C GLU A 254 -37.43 10.04 12.63
N PHE A 255 -36.90 10.82 11.69
CA PHE A 255 -35.65 10.45 11.01
C PHE A 255 -34.46 10.35 11.96
N MET A 256 -34.47 11.10 13.06
CA MET A 256 -33.40 11.15 14.05
C MET A 256 -33.99 11.40 15.44
N TRP A 257 -33.40 10.78 16.47
CA TRP A 257 -33.82 10.99 17.87
C TRP A 257 -33.64 12.44 18.32
N ASN A 258 -32.55 13.10 17.91
CA ASN A 258 -32.33 14.50 18.24
C ASN A 258 -31.64 15.25 17.10
N TRP A 259 -32.36 16.22 16.53
CA TRP A 259 -31.86 17.11 15.47
C TRP A 259 -30.70 17.99 15.90
N SER A 260 -30.48 18.21 17.20
CA SER A 260 -29.29 18.91 17.69
C SER A 260 -28.01 18.07 17.61
N ALA A 261 -28.11 16.80 17.20
CA ALA A 261 -27.02 15.84 17.19
C ALA A 261 -27.13 14.83 16.02
N PRO A 262 -27.24 15.29 14.75
CA PRO A 262 -27.64 14.43 13.63
C PRO A 262 -26.64 13.31 13.32
N LEU A 263 -25.34 13.63 13.32
CA LEU A 263 -24.27 12.64 13.14
C LEU A 263 -24.26 11.58 14.26
N ILE A 264 -24.72 11.93 15.46
CA ILE A 264 -24.72 11.03 16.61
C ILE A 264 -25.92 10.09 16.57
N SER A 265 -27.10 10.57 16.18
CA SER A 265 -28.27 9.72 15.93
C SER A 265 -27.98 8.75 14.78
N TYR A 266 -27.43 9.23 13.67
CA TYR A 266 -27.02 8.35 12.56
C TYR A 266 -26.01 7.29 13.02
N ALA A 267 -24.95 7.72 13.70
CA ALA A 267 -23.91 6.83 14.18
C ALA A 267 -24.35 5.87 15.29
N ALA A 268 -25.38 6.21 16.05
CA ALA A 268 -26.00 5.34 17.05
C ALA A 268 -26.91 4.25 16.44
N GLY A 269 -27.04 4.20 15.10
CA GLY A 269 -28.03 3.35 14.44
C GLY A 269 -29.47 3.83 14.65
N LEU A 270 -29.62 5.05 15.18
CA LEU A 270 -30.88 5.73 15.50
C LEU A 270 -31.32 6.62 14.35
N TRP A 271 -31.26 6.07 13.14
CA TRP A 271 -31.79 6.65 11.91
C TRP A 271 -33.04 5.86 11.50
N GLU A 272 -34.01 6.54 10.90
CA GLU A 272 -35.32 5.95 10.56
C GLU A 272 -36.02 5.32 11.77
N LEU A 273 -36.22 6.14 12.80
CA LEU A 273 -36.94 5.72 13.99
C LEU A 273 -38.45 5.85 13.77
N THR A 274 -39.17 4.87 14.26
CA THR A 274 -40.60 4.96 14.52
C THR A 274 -40.78 5.35 15.98
N ARG A 275 -41.39 6.51 16.19
CA ARG A 275 -41.87 6.94 17.50
C ARG A 275 -43.28 6.42 17.71
N VAL A 276 -43.50 5.75 18.83
CA VAL A 276 -44.82 5.30 19.30
C VAL A 276 -45.09 5.93 20.66
N ASP A 277 -46.13 6.76 20.74
CA ASP A 277 -46.52 7.42 21.99
C ASP A 277 -47.56 6.57 22.74
N GLY A 278 -47.34 6.36 24.04
CA GLY A 278 -48.21 5.52 24.88
C GLY A 278 -49.62 6.08 25.12
N GLY A 279 -49.90 7.32 24.73
CA GLY A 279 -51.19 7.98 25.02
C GLY A 279 -51.48 8.11 26.53
N PRO A 280 -52.72 8.49 26.90
CA PRO A 280 -53.11 8.68 28.31
C PRO A 280 -53.30 7.36 29.09
N GLY A 281 -53.54 6.23 28.42
CA GLY A 281 -53.80 4.93 29.04
C GLY A 281 -52.63 3.93 29.01
N GLY A 282 -51.50 4.31 28.41
CA GLY A 282 -50.45 3.35 28.05
C GLY A 282 -50.80 2.55 26.79
N CYS A 283 -49.81 1.91 26.20
CA CYS A 283 -49.97 1.13 24.97
C CYS A 283 -49.00 -0.05 24.93
N ASP A 284 -49.47 -1.20 24.48
CA ASP A 284 -48.61 -2.35 24.21
C ASP A 284 -48.08 -2.33 22.77
N VAL A 285 -46.77 -2.53 22.65
CA VAL A 285 -46.07 -2.62 21.36
C VAL A 285 -45.23 -3.89 21.34
N SER A 286 -45.35 -4.67 20.27
CA SER A 286 -44.54 -5.86 20.06
C SER A 286 -43.45 -5.57 19.04
N LEU A 287 -42.21 -5.85 19.44
CA LEU A 287 -40.99 -5.70 18.65
C LEU A 287 -40.45 -7.08 18.26
N TRP A 288 -40.07 -7.26 17.00
CA TRP A 288 -39.30 -8.41 16.55
C TRP A 288 -38.46 -8.07 15.31
N SER A 289 -37.33 -8.74 15.17
CA SER A 289 -36.46 -8.58 13.99
C SER A 289 -37.02 -9.43 12.84
N GLY A 290 -37.33 -8.80 11.70
CA GLY A 290 -37.82 -9.50 10.50
C GLY A 290 -36.70 -10.11 9.65
N ASP A 291 -35.48 -9.61 9.77
CA ASP A 291 -34.41 -9.90 8.81
C ASP A 291 -33.58 -11.14 9.15
N ASP A 292 -33.63 -11.62 10.40
CA ASP A 292 -32.70 -12.62 10.90
C ASP A 292 -33.30 -13.38 12.10
N ALA A 293 -33.46 -14.69 11.96
CA ALA A 293 -34.20 -15.54 12.89
C ALA A 293 -33.45 -15.85 14.19
N ASP A 294 -32.15 -15.61 14.22
CA ASP A 294 -31.26 -15.87 15.36
C ASP A 294 -31.03 -14.63 16.24
N ARG A 295 -31.54 -13.46 15.81
CA ARG A 295 -31.50 -12.25 16.61
C ARG A 295 -32.54 -12.30 17.71
N GLN A 296 -32.07 -12.06 18.93
CA GLN A 296 -32.92 -11.95 20.11
C GLN A 296 -32.83 -10.53 20.68
N LEU A 297 -33.95 -10.08 21.23
CA LEU A 297 -34.15 -8.78 21.84
C LEU A 297 -34.03 -8.92 23.36
N VAL A 298 -33.39 -7.93 23.98
CA VAL A 298 -33.21 -7.83 25.42
C VAL A 298 -33.60 -6.43 25.86
N LEU A 299 -34.39 -6.33 26.92
CA LEU A 299 -34.73 -5.07 27.56
C LEU A 299 -33.75 -4.82 28.71
N VAL A 300 -33.10 -3.67 28.70
CA VAL A 300 -32.24 -3.19 29.77
C VAL A 300 -32.93 -2.04 30.47
N ASP A 301 -33.31 -2.23 31.72
CA ASP A 301 -33.94 -1.20 32.55
C ASP A 301 -32.87 -0.39 33.29
N LEU A 302 -32.89 0.93 33.08
CA LEU A 302 -32.02 1.90 33.72
C LEU A 302 -32.85 2.68 34.74
N GLN A 303 -32.45 2.62 36.01
CA GLN A 303 -33.07 3.38 37.08
C GLN A 303 -32.07 4.38 37.63
N ASN A 304 -32.26 5.67 37.35
CA ASN A 304 -31.35 6.76 37.74
C ASN A 304 -29.86 6.43 37.47
N HIS A 305 -29.58 5.82 36.31
CA HIS A 305 -28.27 5.25 36.03
C HIS A 305 -27.26 6.36 35.67
N PRO A 306 -26.04 6.35 36.25
CA PRO A 306 -25.04 7.42 36.06
C PRO A 306 -24.44 7.47 34.66
N GLY A 307 -24.48 6.36 33.92
CA GLY A 307 -24.19 6.32 32.50
C GLY A 307 -23.86 4.93 31.97
N LEU A 308 -24.77 4.35 31.18
CA LEU A 308 -24.53 3.09 30.48
C LEU A 308 -23.91 3.37 29.11
N VAL A 309 -22.74 2.82 28.85
CA VAL A 309 -22.14 2.82 27.51
C VAL A 309 -22.72 1.67 26.72
N PHE A 310 -23.15 1.93 25.50
CA PHE A 310 -23.63 0.89 24.59
C PHE A 310 -23.01 1.08 23.22
N ARG A 311 -22.97 0.00 22.44
CA ARG A 311 -22.53 0.09 21.06
C ARG A 311 -23.71 0.29 20.12
N PRO A 312 -23.66 1.29 19.24
CA PRO A 312 -24.70 1.61 18.27
C PRO A 312 -25.32 0.42 17.55
N ARG A 313 -24.48 -0.50 17.06
CA ARG A 313 -24.92 -1.66 16.28
C ARG A 313 -25.92 -2.56 17.01
N HIS A 314 -25.92 -2.55 18.34
CA HIS A 314 -26.78 -3.37 19.18
C HIS A 314 -28.04 -2.64 19.63
N LEU A 315 -28.20 -1.36 19.32
CA LEU A 315 -29.37 -0.59 19.74
C LEU A 315 -30.53 -0.77 18.77
N VAL A 316 -31.69 -1.15 19.29
CA VAL A 316 -32.94 -1.27 18.53
C VAL A 316 -33.91 -0.16 18.89
N GLY A 317 -34.00 0.19 20.16
CA GLY A 317 -34.89 1.22 20.61
C GLY A 317 -34.72 1.64 22.06
N LEU A 318 -35.47 2.67 22.43
CA LEU A 318 -35.39 3.37 23.70
C LEU A 318 -36.81 3.72 24.13
N ILE A 319 -37.14 3.46 25.39
CA ILE A 319 -38.40 3.81 26.00
C ILE A 319 -38.08 4.76 27.13
N HIS A 320 -38.52 6.00 27.01
CA HIS A 320 -38.30 6.98 28.04
C HIS A 320 -39.41 8.01 28.09
N GLN A 321 -39.54 8.65 29.24
CA GLN A 321 -40.33 9.86 29.37
C GLN A 321 -39.48 11.07 28.95
N PRO A 322 -40.06 12.13 28.38
CA PRO A 322 -39.30 13.33 28.01
C PRO A 322 -38.46 13.86 29.18
N GLY A 323 -37.16 14.03 28.97
CA GLY A 323 -36.23 14.59 29.96
C GLY A 323 -35.65 13.63 31.01
N THR A 324 -36.16 12.39 31.10
CA THR A 324 -35.69 11.36 32.05
C THR A 324 -34.44 10.63 31.60
N LEU A 325 -34.27 10.42 30.29
CA LEU A 325 -33.11 9.78 29.68
C LEU A 325 -32.32 10.81 28.87
N ARG A 326 -31.02 10.91 29.14
CA ARG A 326 -30.11 11.86 28.48
C ARG A 326 -28.97 11.13 27.80
N LEU A 327 -28.72 11.51 26.55
CA LEU A 327 -27.57 11.03 25.79
C LEU A 327 -26.36 11.93 26.03
N ARG A 328 -25.31 11.40 26.67
CA ARG A 328 -24.03 12.11 26.82
C ARG A 328 -22.95 11.52 25.93
N ARG A 329 -21.99 12.37 25.61
CA ARG A 329 -20.84 12.05 24.76
C ARG A 329 -19.58 12.30 25.56
N ARG A 330 -18.66 11.33 25.58
CA ARG A 330 -17.33 11.50 26.17
C ARG A 330 -16.27 11.16 25.12
N TRP A 331 -15.43 12.15 24.83
CA TRP A 331 -14.27 12.00 23.96
C TRP A 331 -13.05 11.61 24.78
N ARG A 332 -12.27 10.64 24.29
CA ARG A 332 -11.03 10.17 24.92
C ARG A 332 -9.90 10.20 23.90
N LEU A 333 -9.55 11.41 23.44
CA LEU A 333 -8.48 11.63 22.46
C LEU A 333 -7.06 11.43 23.01
N LEU A 334 -6.90 11.45 24.34
CA LEU A 334 -5.60 11.31 25.01
C LEU A 334 -5.37 9.89 25.56
N SER A 335 -6.23 8.92 25.23
CA SER A 335 -6.08 7.54 25.72
C SER A 335 -5.52 6.64 24.61
N LEU A 336 -4.42 5.96 24.91
CA LEU A 336 -3.80 5.00 23.98
C LEU A 336 -4.75 3.84 23.66
N HIS A 337 -5.55 3.39 24.64
CA HIS A 337 -6.60 2.37 24.45
C HIS A 337 -7.64 2.79 23.40
N ALA A 338 -8.05 4.05 23.42
CA ALA A 338 -9.02 4.60 22.48
C ALA A 338 -8.45 4.70 21.05
N TRP A 339 -7.15 5.02 20.90
CA TRP A 339 -6.46 5.01 19.61
C TRP A 339 -6.24 3.60 19.05
N CYS A 340 -5.86 2.65 19.90
CA CYS A 340 -5.64 1.26 19.49
C CYS A 340 -6.92 0.58 18.99
N THR A 341 -8.07 0.90 19.59
CA THR A 341 -9.38 0.36 19.19
C THR A 341 -10.11 1.25 18.19
N LEU A 342 -9.56 2.44 17.90
CA LEU A 342 -10.21 3.54 17.18
C LEU A 342 -11.55 3.96 17.79
N GLN A 343 -11.80 3.67 19.07
CA GLN A 343 -12.99 4.07 19.82
C GLN A 343 -12.74 5.38 20.56
N LEU A 344 -12.58 6.47 19.81
CA LEU A 344 -12.27 7.79 20.38
C LEU A 344 -13.45 8.44 21.11
N ARG A 345 -14.67 7.94 20.86
CA ARG A 345 -15.93 8.49 21.35
C ARG A 345 -16.77 7.41 22.01
N TYR A 346 -17.21 7.69 23.23
CA TYR A 346 -18.16 6.87 23.97
C TYR A 346 -19.50 7.60 24.08
N ILE A 347 -20.58 6.86 23.84
CA ILE A 347 -21.96 7.34 23.96
C ILE A 347 -22.53 6.73 25.25
N LEU A 348 -23.02 7.59 26.15
CA LEU A 348 -23.55 7.19 27.45
C LEU A 348 -25.05 7.52 27.53
N LEU A 349 -25.83 6.61 28.09
CA LEU A 349 -27.22 6.84 28.50
C LEU A 349 -27.27 7.07 30.00
N GLU A 350 -27.65 8.28 30.40
CA GLU A 350 -27.80 8.69 31.79
C GLU A 350 -29.27 8.88 32.13
N GLY A 351 -29.69 8.48 33.34
CA GLY A 351 -31.03 8.69 33.86
C GLY A 351 -31.90 7.43 33.89
N THR A 352 -33.23 7.62 33.80
CA THR A 352 -34.23 6.55 33.96
C THR A 352 -34.94 6.26 32.65
N GLY A 353 -35.00 4.99 32.27
CA GLY A 353 -35.65 4.54 31.04
C GLY A 353 -35.24 3.13 30.66
N GLN A 354 -35.84 2.58 29.61
CA GLN A 354 -35.54 1.24 29.14
C GLN A 354 -34.87 1.29 27.77
N VAL A 355 -33.89 0.43 27.56
CA VAL A 355 -33.12 0.32 26.33
C VAL A 355 -33.35 -1.06 25.74
N VAL A 356 -33.80 -1.13 24.50
CA VAL A 356 -33.96 -2.39 23.77
C VAL A 356 -32.71 -2.64 22.95
N LEU A 357 -32.00 -3.70 23.31
CA LEU A 357 -30.83 -4.17 22.60
C LEU A 357 -31.13 -5.44 21.81
N TRP A 358 -30.38 -5.67 20.73
CA TRP A 358 -30.38 -6.93 20.00
C TRP A 358 -28.98 -7.49 19.79
N ALA A 359 -28.89 -8.80 19.76
CA ALA A 359 -27.72 -9.52 19.31
C ALA A 359 -28.11 -10.92 18.84
N LEU A 360 -27.23 -11.55 18.06
CA LEU A 360 -27.35 -12.97 17.74
C LEU A 360 -27.20 -13.77 19.04
N GLY A 361 -28.16 -14.65 19.32
CA GLY A 361 -28.19 -15.43 20.56
C GLY A 361 -28.51 -14.63 21.84
N GLY A 362 -28.79 -13.33 21.74
CA GLY A 362 -29.15 -12.48 22.87
C GLY A 362 -27.98 -11.74 23.53
N VAL A 363 -28.31 -10.96 24.56
CA VAL A 363 -27.36 -10.15 25.34
C VAL A 363 -27.49 -10.55 26.81
N GLU A 364 -26.37 -10.84 27.45
CA GLU A 364 -26.29 -11.20 28.86
C GLU A 364 -25.52 -10.15 29.66
N ALA A 365 -25.97 -9.89 30.88
CA ALA A 365 -25.23 -9.08 31.83
C ALA A 365 -24.22 -9.95 32.59
N ALA A 366 -22.97 -9.51 32.60
CA ALA A 366 -21.89 -10.15 33.33
C ALA A 366 -21.20 -9.13 34.24
N SER A 367 -20.62 -9.60 35.34
CA SER A 367 -19.92 -8.76 36.31
C SER A 367 -18.48 -9.22 36.51
N PRO A 368 -17.48 -8.31 36.56
CA PRO A 368 -16.07 -8.65 36.79
C PRO A 368 -15.70 -8.77 38.29
N VAL A 369 -16.67 -8.88 39.22
CA VAL A 369 -16.43 -8.90 40.68
C VAL A 369 -15.45 -10.01 41.13
N ALA A 370 -15.31 -11.10 40.37
CA ALA A 370 -14.36 -12.18 40.66
C ALA A 370 -12.93 -11.97 40.09
N GLY A 371 -12.64 -10.79 39.55
CA GLY A 371 -11.36 -10.42 38.93
C GLY A 371 -11.53 -9.94 37.48
N ASP A 372 -10.46 -9.36 36.93
CA ASP A 372 -10.44 -8.81 35.57
C ASP A 372 -10.99 -9.81 34.55
N ARG A 373 -12.03 -9.41 33.81
CA ARG A 373 -12.62 -10.21 32.73
C ARG A 373 -12.31 -9.58 31.39
N CYS A 374 -11.72 -10.35 30.49
CA CYS A 374 -11.48 -9.96 29.11
C CYS A 374 -12.48 -10.66 28.19
N VAL A 375 -13.09 -9.90 27.29
CA VAL A 375 -14.09 -10.35 26.33
C VAL A 375 -13.71 -9.88 24.94
N THR A 376 -13.93 -10.72 23.94
CA THR A 376 -13.65 -10.36 22.55
C THR A 376 -14.37 -9.08 22.18
N GLN A 377 -13.64 -8.15 21.57
CA GLN A 377 -14.17 -6.82 21.27
C GLN A 377 -15.53 -6.93 20.57
N SER A 378 -15.71 -7.78 19.55
CA SER A 378 -16.99 -7.91 18.82
C SER A 378 -18.19 -8.37 19.65
N ALA A 379 -17.97 -9.03 20.79
CA ALA A 379 -19.03 -9.54 21.64
C ALA A 379 -19.54 -8.51 22.66
N VAL A 380 -18.79 -7.42 22.93
CA VAL A 380 -19.25 -6.40 23.87
C VAL A 380 -20.41 -5.59 23.25
N ALA A 381 -21.58 -5.66 23.87
CA ALA A 381 -22.77 -4.90 23.51
C ALA A 381 -22.84 -3.56 24.24
N GLY A 382 -22.34 -3.50 25.47
CA GLY A 382 -22.30 -2.31 26.31
C GLY A 382 -21.59 -2.57 27.63
N PHE A 383 -21.34 -1.52 28.41
CA PHE A 383 -20.74 -1.62 29.73
C PHE A 383 -21.06 -0.38 30.57
N ASP A 384 -21.05 -0.52 31.89
CA ASP A 384 -21.21 0.61 32.79
C ASP A 384 -20.00 1.56 32.70
N GLY A 385 -20.24 2.87 32.55
CA GLY A 385 -19.16 3.86 32.44
C GLY A 385 -18.25 3.96 33.68
N ARG A 386 -18.64 3.39 34.82
CA ARG A 386 -17.83 3.33 36.04
C ARG A 386 -16.77 2.24 36.02
N LEU A 387 -16.90 1.24 35.13
CA LEU A 387 -15.91 0.19 34.95
C LEU A 387 -14.57 0.76 34.49
N GLN A 388 -13.50 0.10 34.92
CA GLN A 388 -12.17 0.30 34.39
C GLN A 388 -12.05 -0.47 33.08
N TYR A 389 -12.06 0.28 31.98
CA TYR A 389 -11.90 -0.26 30.64
C TYR A 389 -10.42 -0.29 30.26
N SER A 390 -9.91 -1.45 29.90
CA SER A 390 -8.57 -1.60 29.33
C SER A 390 -8.62 -2.55 28.15
N VAL A 391 -7.56 -2.55 27.36
CA VAL A 391 -7.45 -3.42 26.20
C VAL A 391 -6.29 -4.38 26.42
N ARG A 392 -6.53 -5.66 26.17
CA ARG A 392 -5.49 -6.69 26.21
C ARG A 392 -5.27 -7.29 24.83
N ARG A 393 -4.02 -7.58 24.50
CA ARG A 393 -3.69 -8.33 23.29
C ARG A 393 -4.32 -9.72 23.37
N ASN A 394 -4.97 -10.14 22.30
CA ASN A 394 -5.42 -11.52 22.17
C ASN A 394 -4.22 -12.49 22.26
N GLU A 395 -4.37 -13.56 23.02
CA GLU A 395 -3.32 -14.54 23.28
C GLU A 395 -2.83 -15.24 22.00
N THR A 396 -3.71 -15.39 21.00
CA THR A 396 -3.40 -16.20 19.81
C THR A 396 -3.08 -15.35 18.58
N PHE A 397 -1.82 -15.40 18.14
CA PHE A 397 -1.36 -14.66 16.95
C PHE A 397 -1.96 -15.19 15.64
N TRP A 398 -2.07 -16.51 15.48
CA TRP A 398 -2.45 -17.13 14.20
C TRP A 398 -3.92 -16.87 13.78
N PRO A 399 -4.91 -16.92 14.68
CA PRO A 399 -6.28 -16.49 14.38
C PRO A 399 -6.36 -15.00 14.02
N TYR A 400 -5.60 -14.14 14.71
CA TYR A 400 -5.48 -12.72 14.37
C TYR A 400 -4.87 -12.49 12.98
N LEU A 401 -3.76 -13.16 12.65
CA LEU A 401 -3.11 -13.04 11.34
C LEU A 401 -4.05 -13.44 10.20
N ARG A 402 -4.94 -14.42 10.44
CA ARG A 402 -6.00 -14.84 9.48
C ARG A 402 -7.26 -13.97 9.53
N GLY A 403 -7.30 -12.95 10.39
CA GLY A 403 -8.44 -12.05 10.58
C GLY A 403 -9.70 -12.75 11.08
N ARG A 404 -9.55 -13.83 11.86
CA ARG A 404 -10.66 -14.53 12.52
C ARG A 404 -11.00 -13.92 13.87
N GLU A 405 -9.99 -13.42 14.56
CA GLU A 405 -10.13 -12.78 15.85
C GLU A 405 -9.55 -11.36 15.79
N PRO A 406 -10.09 -10.41 16.58
CA PRO A 406 -9.52 -9.08 16.70
C PRO A 406 -8.14 -9.13 17.36
N LEU A 407 -7.36 -8.06 17.15
CA LEU A 407 -6.05 -7.87 17.80
C LEU A 407 -6.18 -7.77 19.34
N PHE A 408 -7.32 -7.24 19.77
CA PHE A 408 -7.56 -6.70 21.07
C PHE A 408 -8.85 -7.25 21.66
N ASP A 409 -8.77 -7.67 22.91
CA ASP A 409 -9.90 -8.02 23.75
C ASP A 409 -10.15 -6.88 24.75
N ASP A 410 -11.42 -6.59 24.97
CA ASP A 410 -11.88 -5.57 25.90
C ASP A 410 -11.87 -6.17 27.31
N CYS A 411 -11.10 -5.59 28.23
CA CYS A 411 -10.99 -6.04 29.62
C CYS A 411 -11.65 -5.05 30.56
N PHE A 412 -12.46 -5.59 31.47
CA PHE A 412 -13.23 -4.84 32.46
C PHE A 412 -12.81 -5.23 33.88
N ALA A 413 -12.63 -4.23 34.72
CA ALA A 413 -12.38 -4.39 36.16
C ALA A 413 -13.24 -3.43 36.98
N GLY A 414 -13.71 -3.90 38.15
CA GLY A 414 -14.56 -3.16 39.08
C GLY A 414 -15.85 -3.89 39.43
N ASP A 415 -16.73 -3.21 40.17
CA ASP A 415 -17.92 -3.84 40.78
C ASP A 415 -19.22 -3.69 39.95
N ALA A 416 -19.15 -3.00 38.82
CA ALA A 416 -20.30 -2.76 37.96
C ALA A 416 -20.43 -3.81 36.85
N SER A 417 -21.57 -3.83 36.17
CA SER A 417 -21.89 -4.85 35.15
C SER A 417 -21.57 -4.39 33.73
N TYR A 418 -21.30 -5.35 32.85
CA TYR A 418 -21.17 -5.16 31.41
C TYR A 418 -22.07 -6.12 30.63
N LEU A 419 -22.33 -5.80 29.36
CA LEU A 419 -23.27 -6.49 28.48
C LEU A 419 -22.51 -7.21 27.36
N VAL A 420 -22.75 -8.51 27.23
CA VAL A 420 -22.10 -9.37 26.24
C VAL A 420 -23.14 -10.00 25.32
N ALA A 421 -22.91 -9.92 24.02
CA ALA A 421 -23.61 -10.69 23.01
C ALA A 421 -23.16 -12.16 23.05
N VAL A 422 -24.11 -13.07 23.20
CA VAL A 422 -23.84 -14.52 23.38
C VAL A 422 -23.24 -15.13 22.11
N ALA A 423 -23.73 -14.74 20.92
CA ALA A 423 -23.10 -15.09 19.67
C ALA A 423 -22.38 -13.88 19.07
N GLY A 424 -21.09 -14.08 18.76
CA GLY A 424 -20.33 -13.11 18.00
C GLY A 424 -20.91 -12.98 16.60
N GLY A 425 -21.39 -11.78 16.25
CA GLY A 425 -21.73 -11.48 14.87
C GLY A 425 -20.50 -11.66 14.00
N GLN A 426 -20.50 -12.68 13.14
CA GLN A 426 -19.57 -12.73 12.03
C GLN A 426 -19.89 -11.51 11.18
N GLY A 427 -19.09 -10.44 11.33
CA GLY A 427 -19.18 -9.30 10.44
C GLY A 427 -19.12 -9.84 9.02
N GLU A 428 -20.19 -9.61 8.25
CA GLU A 428 -20.31 -10.07 6.88
C GLU A 428 -19.01 -9.73 6.15
N ARG A 429 -18.24 -10.77 5.84
CA ARG A 429 -17.00 -10.63 5.11
C ARG A 429 -17.35 -10.31 3.66
N HIS A 430 -17.59 -9.04 3.38
CA HIS A 430 -17.59 -8.54 2.00
C HIS A 430 -16.14 -8.66 1.49
N VAL A 431 -15.92 -9.60 0.58
CA VAL A 431 -14.63 -9.85 -0.07
C VAL A 431 -14.67 -9.15 -1.43
N GLY A 432 -13.99 -8.00 -1.55
CA GLY A 432 -13.92 -7.20 -2.78
C GLY A 432 -13.23 -5.84 -2.56
N LEU A 433 -13.09 -5.04 -3.62
CA LEU A 433 -12.65 -3.63 -3.56
C LEU A 433 -13.62 -2.79 -2.70
N ASP A 434 -14.91 -3.12 -2.72
CA ASP A 434 -15.93 -2.56 -1.82
C ASP A 434 -15.59 -2.81 -0.35
N GLY A 435 -14.98 -3.97 -0.03
CA GLY A 435 -14.52 -4.28 1.32
C GLY A 435 -13.27 -3.51 1.77
N TRP A 436 -12.50 -2.89 0.86
CA TRP A 436 -11.42 -1.97 1.23
C TRP A 436 -11.97 -0.57 1.49
N LEU A 437 -12.91 -0.10 0.65
CA LEU A 437 -13.63 1.15 0.87
C LEU A 437 -14.48 1.09 2.14
N ASP A 438 -15.21 0.00 2.40
CA ASP A 438 -15.95 -0.20 3.66
C ASP A 438 -15.04 -0.33 4.87
N ARG A 439 -13.81 -0.82 4.71
CA ARG A 439 -12.81 -0.81 5.79
C ARG A 439 -12.24 0.58 6.02
N MET A 440 -11.99 1.36 4.97
CA MET A 440 -11.55 2.75 5.07
C MET A 440 -12.65 3.63 5.66
N LEU A 441 -13.87 3.53 5.14
CA LEU A 441 -15.08 4.19 5.65
C LEU A 441 -15.46 3.69 7.04
N GLY A 442 -15.22 2.41 7.36
CA GLY A 442 -15.41 1.88 8.70
C GLY A 442 -14.30 2.29 9.68
N VAL A 443 -13.09 2.59 9.21
CA VAL A 443 -12.02 3.20 10.02
C VAL A 443 -12.33 4.68 10.27
N VAL A 444 -12.73 5.41 9.23
CA VAL A 444 -13.24 6.79 9.34
C VAL A 444 -14.48 6.82 10.22
N GLY A 445 -15.38 5.85 10.05
CA GLY A 445 -16.56 5.65 10.85
C GLY A 445 -16.21 5.39 12.30
N LYS A 446 -15.32 4.46 12.63
CA LYS A 446 -14.85 4.24 14.00
C LYS A 446 -14.23 5.50 14.61
N VAL A 447 -13.39 6.22 13.87
CA VAL A 447 -12.78 7.48 14.30
C VAL A 447 -13.84 8.57 14.60
N LEU A 448 -14.94 8.59 13.82
CA LEU A 448 -16.08 9.50 14.01
C LEU A 448 -17.18 8.91 14.93
N GLY A 449 -17.08 7.63 15.27
CA GLY A 449 -17.97 6.83 16.11
C GLY A 449 -19.21 6.20 15.45
N PHE A 450 -19.20 5.86 14.15
CA PHE A 450 -20.19 5.01 13.45
C PHE A 450 -19.60 3.66 13.00
#